data_AF-A0A0G9H1Q5-F1
#
_entry.id   AF-A0A0G9H1Q5-F1
#
_cell.length_a   1.000
_cell.length_b   1.000
_cell.length_c   1.000
_cell.angle_alpha   90.00
_cell.angle_beta   90.00
_cell.angle_gamma   90.00
#
_symmetry.space_group_name_H-M   'P 1'
#
loop_
_entity.id
_entity.type
_entity.pdbx_description
1 polymer ?
#
loop_
_entity_poly.entity_id
_entity_poly.type
_entity_poly.pdbx_seq_one_letter_code
_entity_poly.pdbx_strand_id
1 'polypeptide(L)'
;MKTSNPSKIDIEVELYRNPKPGREENLLVVNQGKHHHAFEKVASDDQPHTITWTLSGNASDGEFCAADDPHSPGFSWLVRRPSDKVFRNLRYEGKKKISIDNYHCDKNSEGVWHYQLFARFGDKVYGVPLTFVCGESNSPHPSIKNT
;
A
#
# COMPACT_ATOMS: atom_id res chain seq x y z
N MET A 1 25.29 2.91 -11.98
CA MET A 1 23.93 2.89 -11.43
C MET A 1 24.05 2.84 -9.92
N LYS A 2 23.28 3.63 -9.17
CA LYS A 2 23.24 3.51 -7.71
C LYS A 2 22.35 2.30 -7.40
N THR A 3 22.90 1.32 -6.71
CA THR A 3 22.16 0.17 -6.19
C THR A 3 22.00 0.36 -4.68
N SER A 4 20.79 0.22 -4.16
CA SER A 4 20.55 0.19 -2.72
C SER A 4 20.63 -1.23 -2.19
N ASN A 5 20.94 -1.33 -0.89
CA ASN A 5 20.73 -2.58 -0.18
C ASN A 5 19.23 -2.90 -0.11
N PRO A 6 18.88 -4.19 -0.05
CA PRO A 6 17.51 -4.63 0.20
C PRO A 6 17.01 -3.98 1.49
N SER A 7 15.78 -3.48 1.46
CA SER A 7 15.17 -2.82 2.61
C SER A 7 13.83 -3.45 2.94
N LYS A 8 13.55 -3.56 4.23
CA LYS A 8 12.20 -3.81 4.74
C LYS A 8 11.59 -2.46 5.06
N ILE A 9 10.55 -2.09 4.32
CA ILE A 9 9.84 -0.84 4.48
C ILE A 9 8.52 -1.14 5.17
N ASP A 10 8.40 -0.73 6.42
CA ASP A 10 7.14 -0.75 7.15
C ASP A 10 6.40 0.57 6.92
N ILE A 11 5.17 0.46 6.40
CA ILE A 11 4.28 1.57 6.08
C ILE A 11 3.09 1.49 7.04
N GLU A 12 2.96 2.49 7.90
CA GLU A 12 1.85 2.61 8.84
C GLU A 12 0.56 2.98 8.12
N VAL A 13 -0.56 2.36 8.53
CA VAL A 13 -1.89 2.61 8.00
C VAL A 13 -2.81 2.90 9.18
N GLU A 14 -3.35 4.12 9.20
CA GLU A 14 -4.17 4.66 10.29
C GLU A 14 -5.54 5.09 9.78
N LEU A 15 -6.47 5.38 10.70
CA LEU A 15 -7.70 6.09 10.37
C LEU A 15 -7.46 7.59 10.42
N TYR A 16 -8.03 8.34 9.48
CA TYR A 16 -7.94 9.80 9.46
C TYR A 16 -8.46 10.46 10.74
N ARG A 17 -9.46 9.85 11.37
CA ARG A 17 -10.00 10.27 12.67
C ARG A 17 -10.15 9.08 13.60
N ASN A 18 -10.12 9.33 14.91
CA ASN A 18 -10.45 8.28 15.87
C ASN A 18 -11.91 7.81 15.66
N PRO A 19 -12.16 6.50 15.64
CA PRO A 19 -13.50 5.97 15.49
C PRO A 19 -14.36 6.43 16.67
N LYS A 20 -15.55 6.98 16.37
CA LYS A 20 -16.52 7.42 17.37
C LYS A 20 -17.90 6.82 17.05
N PRO A 21 -18.65 6.35 18.06
CA PRO A 21 -20.03 5.93 17.85
C PRO A 21 -20.85 7.04 17.17
N GLY A 22 -21.61 6.68 16.13
CA GLY A 22 -22.44 7.63 15.37
C GLY A 22 -21.70 8.56 14.39
N ARG A 23 -20.37 8.47 14.26
CA ARG A 23 -19.61 9.12 13.18
C ARG A 23 -18.94 8.07 12.32
N GLU A 24 -19.57 7.80 11.19
CA GLU A 24 -19.18 6.71 10.29
C GLU A 24 -18.25 7.18 9.17
N GLU A 25 -18.11 8.49 8.98
CA GLU A 25 -17.21 9.08 8.00
C GLU A 25 -15.76 8.95 8.46
N ASN A 26 -15.03 8.03 7.84
CA ASN A 26 -13.61 7.85 8.04
C ASN A 26 -12.95 7.32 6.77
N LEU A 27 -11.62 7.37 6.74
CA LEU A 27 -10.82 6.87 5.63
C LEU A 27 -9.47 6.37 6.14
N LEU A 28 -8.87 5.45 5.39
CA LEU A 28 -7.51 5.01 5.68
C LEU A 28 -6.50 6.04 5.19
N VAL A 29 -5.53 6.35 6.05
CA VAL A 29 -4.39 7.21 5.76
C VAL A 29 -3.13 6.37 5.78
N VAL A 30 -2.39 6.40 4.67
CA VAL A 30 -1.11 5.71 4.53
C VAL A 30 0.01 6.66 4.97
N ASN A 31 0.87 6.19 5.87
CA ASN A 31 2.11 6.85 6.30
C ASN A 31 1.93 8.33 6.64
N GLN A 32 0.92 8.65 7.46
CA GLN A 32 0.61 10.03 7.87
C GLN A 32 0.40 11.00 6.69
N GLY A 33 -0.09 10.51 5.55
CA GLY A 33 -0.30 11.30 4.34
C GLY A 33 0.88 11.28 3.35
N LYS A 34 2.00 10.62 3.68
CA LYS A 34 3.11 10.39 2.76
C LYS A 34 2.81 9.19 1.87
N HIS A 35 1.80 9.35 1.02
CA HIS A 35 1.21 8.30 0.20
C HIS A 35 2.15 7.73 -0.88
N HIS A 36 3.27 8.40 -1.16
CA HIS A 36 4.19 8.03 -2.24
C HIS A 36 5.52 7.53 -1.68
N HIS A 37 5.93 6.34 -2.10
CA HIS A 37 7.22 5.75 -1.75
C HIS A 37 8.04 5.48 -3.00
N ALA A 38 9.28 5.96 -3.03
CA ALA A 38 10.23 5.71 -4.11
C ALA A 38 11.27 4.67 -3.69
N PHE A 39 11.66 3.81 -4.65
CA PHE A 39 12.65 2.76 -4.47
C PHE A 39 13.71 2.88 -5.54
N GLU A 40 14.97 2.79 -5.10
CA GLU A 40 16.13 2.64 -5.98
C GLU A 40 16.28 1.16 -6.37
N LYS A 41 17.14 0.91 -7.36
CA LYS A 41 17.39 -0.47 -7.82
C LYS A 41 18.14 -1.28 -6.75
N VAL A 42 17.76 -2.54 -6.58
CA VAL A 42 18.59 -3.53 -5.86
C VAL A 42 19.66 -4.10 -6.78
N ALA A 43 20.75 -4.61 -6.20
CA ALA A 43 21.86 -5.18 -6.96
C ALA A 43 21.52 -6.50 -7.67
N SER A 44 20.58 -7.28 -7.12
CA SER A 44 20.11 -8.55 -7.71
C SER A 44 18.68 -8.88 -7.28
N ASP A 45 18.02 -9.72 -8.08
CA ASP A 45 16.67 -10.22 -7.81
C ASP A 45 16.56 -11.14 -6.59
N ASP A 46 17.67 -11.67 -6.08
CA ASP A 46 17.68 -12.55 -4.91
C ASP A 46 17.42 -11.79 -3.60
N GLN A 47 17.49 -10.47 -3.64
CA GLN A 47 17.32 -9.62 -2.48
C GLN A 47 16.40 -8.42 -2.79
N PRO A 48 15.11 -8.66 -3.04
CA PRO A 48 14.15 -7.60 -3.33
C PRO A 48 13.91 -6.71 -2.10
N HIS A 49 13.35 -5.52 -2.33
CA HIS A 49 12.75 -4.76 -1.23
C HIS A 49 11.47 -5.46 -0.78
N THR A 50 11.18 -5.44 0.52
CA THR A 50 9.87 -5.88 1.04
C THR A 50 9.13 -4.66 1.55
N ILE A 51 7.89 -4.50 1.10
CA ILE A 51 6.98 -3.44 1.54
C ILE A 51 5.91 -4.09 2.40
N THR A 52 5.73 -3.60 3.62
CA THR A 52 4.76 -4.11 4.59
C THR A 52 3.83 -2.98 5.01
N TRP A 53 2.55 -3.08 4.70
CA TRP A 53 1.52 -2.21 5.26
C TRP A 53 1.04 -2.78 6.59
N THR A 54 1.05 -1.98 7.65
CA THR A 54 0.62 -2.38 9.00
C THR A 54 -0.48 -1.47 9.51
N LEU A 55 -1.62 -2.02 9.94
CA LEU A 55 -2.62 -1.28 10.68
C LEU A 55 -2.06 -0.87 12.06
N SER A 56 -1.97 0.43 12.31
CA SER A 56 -1.31 1.02 13.49
C SER A 56 -2.16 2.12 14.12
N GLY A 57 -1.73 2.66 15.27
CA GLY A 57 -2.39 3.78 15.92
C GLY A 57 -3.87 3.52 16.20
N ASN A 58 -4.73 4.45 15.79
CA ASN A 58 -6.19 4.33 15.91
C ASN A 58 -6.83 3.29 14.96
N ALA A 59 -6.04 2.70 14.06
CA ALA A 59 -6.43 1.60 13.20
C ALA A 59 -6.01 0.21 13.74
N SER A 60 -5.31 0.15 14.87
CA SER A 60 -4.67 -1.09 15.35
C SER A 60 -5.65 -2.24 15.63
N ASP A 61 -6.91 -1.94 15.90
CA ASP A 61 -7.94 -2.93 16.22
C ASP A 61 -8.70 -3.44 14.99
N GLY A 62 -8.40 -2.89 13.82
CA GLY A 62 -8.96 -3.33 12.55
C GLY A 62 -8.29 -4.57 12.00
N GLU A 63 -8.81 -5.01 10.86
CA GLU A 63 -8.22 -6.06 10.03
C GLU A 63 -8.26 -5.64 8.56
N PHE A 64 -7.22 -5.95 7.79
CA PHE A 64 -7.31 -5.82 6.33
C PHE A 64 -8.39 -6.75 5.81
N CYS A 65 -9.14 -6.30 4.80
CA CYS A 65 -10.14 -7.12 4.14
C CYS A 65 -9.49 -8.31 3.42
N ALA A 66 -10.24 -9.40 3.24
CA ALA A 66 -9.73 -10.61 2.60
C ALA A 66 -9.24 -10.34 1.17
N ALA A 67 -8.29 -11.13 0.68
CA ALA A 67 -7.72 -10.95 -0.66
C ALA A 67 -8.74 -11.22 -1.78
N ASP A 68 -9.71 -12.10 -1.50
CA ASP A 68 -10.77 -12.55 -2.40
C ASP A 68 -12.09 -11.80 -2.21
N ASP A 69 -12.13 -10.76 -1.37
CA ASP A 69 -13.30 -9.90 -1.24
C ASP A 69 -13.61 -9.23 -2.60
N PRO A 70 -14.80 -9.48 -3.19
CA PRO A 70 -15.11 -9.04 -4.55
C PRO A 70 -15.29 -7.53 -4.68
N HIS A 71 -15.51 -6.83 -3.56
CA HIS A 71 -15.84 -5.40 -3.56
C HIS A 71 -14.76 -4.55 -2.89
N SER A 72 -14.06 -5.10 -1.91
CA SER A 72 -13.10 -4.35 -1.09
C SER A 72 -11.94 -5.26 -0.67
N PRO A 73 -11.13 -5.75 -1.61
CA PRO A 73 -9.99 -6.59 -1.28
C PRO A 73 -8.97 -5.80 -0.47
N GLY A 74 -8.35 -6.42 0.55
CA GLY A 74 -7.44 -5.67 1.44
C GLY A 74 -6.29 -4.95 0.74
N PHE A 75 -5.90 -5.42 -0.45
CA PHE A 75 -4.98 -4.75 -1.37
C PHE A 75 -5.47 -4.89 -2.81
N SER A 76 -5.37 -3.81 -3.59
CA SER A 76 -5.63 -3.84 -5.05
C SER A 76 -4.75 -2.85 -5.80
N TRP A 77 -4.27 -3.25 -6.98
CA TRP A 77 -3.61 -2.33 -7.91
C TRP A 77 -4.65 -1.49 -8.67
N LEU A 78 -4.39 -0.19 -8.78
CA LEU A 78 -5.19 0.75 -9.53
C LEU A 78 -4.58 1.00 -10.91
N VAL A 79 -5.44 1.29 -11.89
CA VAL A 79 -5.10 1.67 -13.28
C VAL A 79 -4.39 0.56 -14.08
N ARG A 80 -3.22 0.11 -13.62
CA ARG A 80 -2.40 -0.90 -14.29
C ARG A 80 -1.85 -1.89 -13.26
N ARG A 81 -2.11 -3.18 -13.48
CA ARG A 81 -1.47 -4.25 -12.71
C ARG A 81 -0.01 -4.39 -13.16
N PRO A 82 0.96 -4.39 -12.24
CA PRO A 82 2.34 -4.74 -12.56
C PRO A 82 2.44 -6.19 -13.01
N SER A 83 3.49 -6.51 -13.77
CA SER A 83 3.87 -7.90 -14.01
C SER A 83 4.59 -8.47 -12.79
N ASP A 84 4.65 -9.79 -12.72
CA ASP A 84 5.41 -10.49 -11.69
C ASP A 84 6.90 -10.13 -11.73
N LYS A 85 7.42 -9.57 -12.84
CA LYS A 85 8.82 -9.09 -12.85
C LYS A 85 9.06 -7.90 -11.92
N VAL A 86 8.02 -7.15 -11.55
CA VAL A 86 8.15 -5.96 -10.70
C VAL A 86 7.76 -6.27 -9.26
N PHE A 87 6.59 -6.88 -9.06
CA PHE A 87 6.11 -7.22 -7.71
C PHE A 87 5.68 -8.67 -7.63
N ARG A 88 6.05 -9.37 -6.56
CA ARG A 88 5.66 -10.76 -6.30
C ARG A 88 5.29 -10.98 -4.84
N ASN A 89 4.77 -12.17 -4.55
CA ASN A 89 4.60 -12.69 -3.20
C ASN A 89 3.75 -11.77 -2.30
N LEU A 90 2.66 -11.22 -2.85
CA LEU A 90 1.66 -10.51 -2.04
C LEU A 90 1.11 -11.51 -1.02
N ARG A 91 1.26 -11.17 0.27
CA ARG A 91 0.94 -12.06 1.37
C ARG A 91 0.26 -11.29 2.49
N TYR A 92 -0.70 -11.94 3.13
CA TYR A 92 -1.39 -11.45 4.30
C TYR A 92 -0.75 -12.08 5.54
N GLU A 93 -0.17 -11.24 6.40
CA GLU A 93 0.54 -11.66 7.60
C GLU A 93 -0.40 -11.48 8.80
N GLY A 94 -1.32 -12.43 8.96
CA GLY A 94 -2.42 -12.33 9.91
C GLY A 94 -3.44 -11.28 9.48
N LYS A 95 -4.08 -10.63 10.46
CA LYS A 95 -5.17 -9.66 10.20
C LYS A 95 -4.70 -8.25 9.90
N LYS A 96 -3.51 -7.87 10.37
CA LYS A 96 -3.11 -6.45 10.47
C LYS A 96 -2.00 -6.05 9.50
N LYS A 97 -1.46 -7.00 8.74
CA LYS A 97 -0.30 -6.79 7.88
C LYS A 97 -0.50 -7.38 6.51
N ILE A 98 -0.11 -6.62 5.49
CA ILE A 98 0.02 -7.08 4.11
C ILE A 98 1.43 -6.77 3.67
N SER A 99 2.10 -7.74 3.05
CA SER A 99 3.46 -7.56 2.55
C SER A 99 3.54 -7.92 1.07
N ILE A 100 4.42 -7.25 0.34
CA ILE A 100 4.75 -7.57 -1.05
C ILE A 100 6.24 -7.34 -1.30
N ASP A 101 6.81 -8.12 -2.20
CA ASP A 101 8.22 -7.99 -2.59
C ASP A 101 8.31 -7.17 -3.88
N ASN A 102 9.19 -6.17 -3.91
CA ASN A 102 9.47 -5.29 -5.04
C ASN A 102 10.85 -5.66 -5.64
N TYR A 103 10.83 -6.29 -6.80
CA TYR A 103 11.98 -6.78 -7.57
C TYR A 103 12.50 -5.70 -8.52
N HIS A 104 12.75 -4.50 -8.00
CA HIS A 104 13.28 -3.42 -8.80
C HIS A 104 14.79 -3.58 -9.02
N CYS A 105 15.22 -4.33 -10.03
CA CYS A 105 16.65 -4.56 -10.31
C CYS A 105 17.16 -3.89 -11.59
N ASP A 106 16.25 -3.51 -12.50
CA ASP A 106 16.58 -3.07 -13.86
C ASP A 106 15.65 -1.96 -14.36
N LYS A 107 15.83 -1.53 -15.60
CA LYS A 107 14.98 -0.51 -16.23
C LYS A 107 13.57 -0.99 -16.56
N ASN A 108 13.37 -2.31 -16.73
CA ASN A 108 12.07 -2.86 -17.09
C ASN A 108 11.08 -2.82 -15.92
N SER A 109 11.62 -2.72 -14.71
CA SER A 109 10.88 -2.57 -13.45
C SER A 109 10.76 -1.10 -13.00
N GLU A 110 11.09 -0.11 -13.84
CA GLU A 110 10.85 1.32 -13.57
C GLU A 110 9.39 1.72 -13.86
N GLY A 111 8.89 2.69 -13.11
CA GLY A 111 7.53 3.20 -13.28
C GLY A 111 6.87 3.67 -12.00
N VAL A 112 5.57 3.96 -12.11
CA VAL A 112 4.70 4.33 -10.99
C VAL A 112 3.51 3.37 -10.96
N TRP A 113 3.21 2.82 -9.79
CA TRP A 113 2.06 1.95 -9.56
C TRP A 113 1.23 2.51 -8.42
N HIS A 114 -0.04 2.74 -8.71
CA HIS A 114 -1.02 3.18 -7.72
C HIS A 114 -1.71 1.97 -7.13
N TYR A 115 -2.02 2.01 -5.84
CA TYR A 115 -2.70 0.93 -5.16
C TYR A 115 -3.80 1.47 -4.25
N GLN A 116 -4.64 0.57 -3.75
CA GLN A 116 -5.66 0.85 -2.76
C GLN A 116 -5.59 -0.20 -1.66
N LEU A 117 -5.88 0.23 -0.44
CA LEU A 117 -6.02 -0.65 0.72
C LEU A 117 -7.45 -0.54 1.26
N PHE A 118 -7.96 -1.65 1.79
CA PHE A 118 -9.24 -1.72 2.47
C PHE A 118 -9.09 -2.47 3.79
N ALA A 119 -9.68 -1.92 4.85
CA ALA A 119 -9.66 -2.54 6.17
C ALA A 119 -11.02 -2.41 6.84
N ARG A 120 -11.37 -3.44 7.61
CA ARG A 120 -12.61 -3.58 8.36
C ARG A 120 -12.40 -3.23 9.83
N PHE A 121 -13.36 -2.53 10.40
CA PHE A 121 -13.44 -2.12 11.81
C PHE A 121 -14.85 -2.36 12.31
N GLY A 122 -15.04 -3.43 13.08
CA GLY A 122 -16.40 -3.95 13.36
C GLY A 122 -17.08 -4.31 12.04
N ASP A 123 -18.25 -3.75 11.79
CA ASP A 123 -19.04 -4.03 10.58
C ASP A 123 -18.78 -3.05 9.42
N LYS A 124 -17.80 -2.14 9.58
CA LYS A 124 -17.52 -1.08 8.60
C LYS A 124 -16.21 -1.31 7.86
N VAL A 125 -16.22 -1.04 6.57
CA VAL A 125 -15.03 -1.09 5.71
C VAL A 125 -14.62 0.33 5.36
N TYR A 126 -13.34 0.64 5.57
CA TYR A 126 -12.73 1.90 5.14
C TYR A 126 -11.66 1.62 4.10
N GLY A 127 -11.60 2.47 3.09
CA GLY A 127 -10.56 2.44 2.06
C GLY A 127 -9.68 3.69 2.12
N VAL A 128 -8.54 3.61 1.44
CA VAL A 128 -7.79 4.82 1.09
C VAL A 128 -8.58 5.58 0.01
N PRO A 129 -8.79 6.90 0.14
CA PRO A 129 -9.68 7.65 -0.73
C PRO A 129 -9.18 7.65 -2.18
N LEU A 130 -10.13 7.51 -3.11
CA LEU A 130 -9.86 7.65 -4.53
C LEU A 130 -10.17 9.08 -5.00
N THR A 131 -9.16 9.81 -5.45
CA THR A 131 -9.31 11.12 -6.10
C THR A 131 -8.75 11.08 -7.52
N PHE A 132 -9.64 10.93 -8.50
CA PHE A 132 -9.30 11.13 -9.91
C PHE A 132 -9.35 12.63 -10.23
N VAL A 133 -8.26 13.36 -9.96
CA VAL A 133 -8.15 14.79 -10.28
C VAL A 133 -7.23 15.03 -11.48
N CYS A 134 -7.66 15.89 -12.41
CA CYS A 134 -6.78 16.55 -13.39
C CYS A 134 -6.27 17.85 -12.75
N GLY A 135 -5.03 17.88 -12.28
CA GLY A 135 -4.44 19.04 -11.58
C GLY A 135 -3.19 18.66 -10.79
N GLU A 136 -2.59 19.64 -10.10
CA GLU A 136 -1.34 19.44 -9.36
C GLU A 136 -1.40 18.26 -8.36
N SER A 137 -0.24 17.61 -8.20
CA SER A 137 0.08 16.28 -7.65
C SER A 137 -0.33 15.97 -6.19
N ASN A 138 -1.40 16.57 -5.65
CA ASN A 138 -1.90 16.27 -4.31
C ASN A 138 -2.94 15.13 -4.30
N SER A 139 -2.81 14.16 -5.22
CA SER A 139 -3.69 12.99 -5.24
C SER A 139 -3.38 12.09 -4.03
N PRO A 140 -4.30 11.90 -3.06
CA PRO A 140 -4.13 10.93 -1.96
C PRO A 140 -4.00 9.46 -2.41
N HIS A 141 -4.02 9.15 -3.71
CA HIS A 141 -3.77 7.79 -4.19
C HIS A 141 -2.36 7.35 -3.82
N PRO A 142 -2.21 6.31 -2.99
CA PRO A 142 -0.90 5.87 -2.62
C PRO A 142 -0.23 5.17 -3.79
N SER A 143 1.08 5.38 -3.91
CA SER A 143 1.85 4.86 -5.04
C SER A 143 3.24 4.41 -4.64
N ILE A 144 3.72 3.41 -5.37
CA ILE A 144 5.10 2.99 -5.38
C ILE A 144 5.75 3.50 -6.67
N LYS A 145 6.94 4.08 -6.56
CA LYS A 145 7.73 4.56 -7.70
C LYS A 145 9.08 3.84 -7.70
N ASN A 146 9.43 3.22 -8.82
CA ASN A 146 10.75 2.63 -9.03
C ASN A 146 11.53 3.53 -9.99
N THR A 147 12.73 3.95 -9.59
CA THR A 147 13.57 4.94 -10.30
C THR A 147 14.91 4.41 -10.75
#